data_AF-A0A5J9UMF6-F1
#
_entry.id   AF-A0A5J9UMF6-F1
#
_cell.length_a   1.000
_cell.length_b   1.000
_cell.length_c   1.000
_cell.angle_alpha   90.00
_cell.angle_beta   90.00
_cell.angle_gamma   90.00
#
_symmetry.space_group_name_H-M   'P 1'
#
loop_
_entity.id
_entity.type
_entity.pdbx_description
1 polymer ?
#
loop_
_entity_poly.entity_id
_entity_poly.type
_entity_poly.pdbx_seq_one_letter_code
_entity_poly.pdbx_strand_id
1 'polypeptide(L)'
;MKGRGTRAKAGAAAAGVADGEMPPAPKHRMPMDHVRWILAQKPMTPPPCYAALKQRNPDLTPLPGEEANEDLKRLCFLAKAFYEMEERLPKTQAWVRAEMEAKGYVEVSDEWMKRKAAVHALLDREWPKIQAKLEAIVLKDKAEETAQGDADEDYYIEEEEE
;
A
#
# COMPACT_ATOMS: atom_id res chain seq x y z
N MET A 1 49.67 -64.70 17.24
CA MET A 1 50.47 -63.88 16.29
C MET A 1 49.86 -62.48 16.31
N LYS A 2 50.34 -61.50 17.08
CA LYS A 2 51.62 -60.75 17.06
C LYS A 2 51.84 -59.96 15.75
N GLY A 3 51.66 -58.63 15.85
CA GLY A 3 51.98 -57.61 14.85
C GLY A 3 51.12 -56.35 15.06
N ARG A 4 51.34 -55.54 16.11
CA ARG A 4 52.23 -54.34 16.16
C ARG A 4 51.77 -53.30 15.13
N GLY A 5 51.13 -52.19 15.52
CA GLY A 5 51.71 -51.06 16.27
C GLY A 5 52.43 -50.14 15.28
N THR A 6 52.05 -48.88 15.08
CA THR A 6 52.37 -47.78 15.99
C THR A 6 51.50 -46.53 15.79
N ARG A 7 51.32 -45.84 16.91
CA ARG A 7 50.73 -44.52 17.14
C ARG A 7 51.77 -43.41 16.90
N ALA A 8 51.26 -42.18 16.79
CA ALA A 8 51.88 -40.86 17.05
C ALA A 8 52.29 -40.10 15.77
N LYS A 9 52.14 -38.77 15.66
CA LYS A 9 51.71 -37.73 16.60
C LYS A 9 51.34 -36.47 15.78
N ALA A 10 50.44 -35.68 16.36
CA ALA A 10 50.21 -34.25 16.19
C ALA A 10 51.00 -33.48 15.13
N GLY A 11 50.27 -32.87 14.20
CA GLY A 11 50.62 -31.58 13.60
C GLY A 11 49.44 -30.64 13.80
N ALA A 12 49.56 -29.73 14.76
CA ALA A 12 48.73 -28.53 14.80
C ALA A 12 49.19 -27.61 13.67
N ALA A 13 48.29 -27.23 12.77
CA ALA A 13 48.47 -26.08 11.91
C ALA A 13 47.15 -25.32 11.86
N ALA A 14 47.27 -24.03 12.19
CA ALA A 14 46.21 -23.05 12.33
C ALA A 14 45.37 -22.86 11.06
N ALA A 15 44.12 -22.45 11.30
CA ALA A 15 43.42 -21.40 10.54
C ALA A 15 43.55 -21.45 9.01
N GLY A 16 42.75 -22.30 8.38
CA GLY A 16 42.13 -21.92 7.11
C GLY A 16 40.92 -21.06 7.44
N VAL A 17 41.10 -19.75 7.53
CA VAL A 17 40.00 -18.78 7.54
C VAL A 17 39.18 -19.14 6.31
N ALA A 18 37.93 -19.53 6.51
CA ALA A 18 36.99 -19.60 5.42
C ALA A 18 36.90 -18.17 4.89
N ASP A 19 37.61 -17.90 3.79
CA ASP A 19 37.32 -16.78 2.91
C ASP A 19 36.03 -17.13 2.16
N GLY A 20 34.97 -17.37 2.94
CA GLY A 20 33.62 -17.13 2.51
C GLY A 20 33.51 -15.63 2.52
N GLU A 21 33.97 -15.01 1.43
CA GLU A 21 33.67 -13.65 1.08
C GLU A 21 32.19 -13.45 1.44
N MET A 22 31.95 -12.72 2.54
CA MET A 22 30.59 -12.44 2.95
C MET A 22 29.98 -11.74 1.74
N PRO A 23 28.89 -12.28 1.16
CA PRO A 23 28.35 -11.75 -0.07
C PRO A 23 28.22 -10.23 0.09
N PRO A 24 28.69 -9.45 -0.91
CA PRO A 24 28.76 -8.01 -0.80
C PRO A 24 27.44 -7.51 -0.26
N ALA A 25 27.49 -6.64 0.76
CA ALA A 25 26.27 -6.14 1.39
C ALA A 25 25.33 -5.64 0.27
N PRO A 26 24.13 -6.22 0.14
CA PRO A 26 23.24 -5.93 -0.96
C PRO A 26 22.97 -4.44 -0.97
N LYS A 27 23.18 -3.83 -2.13
CA LYS A 27 23.24 -2.36 -2.29
C LYS A 27 21.93 -1.69 -1.83
N HIS A 28 20.82 -2.41 -1.88
CA HIS A 28 19.52 -1.90 -1.45
C HIS A 28 18.76 -2.96 -0.63
N ARG A 29 18.79 -2.77 0.70
CA ARG A 29 17.95 -3.53 1.65
C ARG A 29 16.67 -2.76 1.92
N MET A 30 15.53 -3.44 1.86
CA MET A 30 14.26 -2.86 2.28
C MET A 30 14.29 -2.56 3.80
N PRO A 31 13.87 -1.37 4.25
CA PRO A 31 13.78 -1.07 5.67
C PRO A 31 12.85 -2.03 6.41
N MET A 32 13.25 -2.48 7.60
CA MET A 32 12.47 -3.47 8.37
C MET A 32 11.08 -3.00 8.74
N ASP A 33 10.88 -1.71 9.00
CA ASP A 33 9.54 -1.16 9.27
C ASP A 33 8.63 -1.29 8.04
N HIS A 34 9.21 -1.15 6.84
CA HIS A 34 8.45 -1.33 5.60
C HIS A 34 8.15 -2.81 5.33
N VAL A 35 9.08 -3.71 5.62
CA VAL A 35 8.85 -5.17 5.58
C VAL A 35 7.69 -5.54 6.50
N ARG A 36 7.72 -5.07 7.76
CA ARG A 36 6.64 -5.28 8.72
C ARG A 36 5.33 -4.70 8.24
N TRP A 37 5.34 -3.49 7.67
CA TRP A 37 4.16 -2.84 7.10
C TRP A 37 3.53 -3.67 5.97
N ILE A 38 4.33 -4.20 5.03
CA ILE A 38 3.85 -5.06 3.93
C ILE A 38 3.20 -6.33 4.50
N LEU A 39 3.87 -6.99 5.46
CA LEU A 39 3.37 -8.23 6.06
C LEU A 39 2.13 -8.04 6.93
N ALA A 40 1.94 -6.84 7.50
CA ALA A 40 0.78 -6.48 8.29
C ALA A 40 -0.46 -6.09 7.46
N GLN A 41 -0.28 -5.79 6.17
CA GLN A 41 -1.40 -5.48 5.29
C GLN A 41 -2.40 -6.65 5.21
N LYS A 42 -3.69 -6.32 5.22
CA LYS A 42 -4.78 -7.26 5.03
C LYS A 42 -5.48 -6.93 3.71
N PRO A 43 -6.00 -7.93 2.98
CA PRO A 43 -6.83 -7.66 1.82
C PRO A 43 -7.99 -6.74 2.18
N MET A 44 -8.22 -5.74 1.36
CA MET A 44 -9.31 -4.80 1.56
C MET A 44 -10.59 -5.31 0.89
N THR A 45 -11.72 -5.07 1.54
CA THR A 45 -13.02 -5.29 0.90
C THR A 45 -13.21 -4.21 -0.18
N PRO A 46 -13.60 -4.58 -1.42
CA PRO A 46 -13.84 -3.59 -2.46
C PRO A 46 -14.95 -2.62 -2.04
N PRO A 47 -14.79 -1.31 -2.29
CA PRO A 47 -15.89 -0.36 -2.17
C PRO A 47 -17.13 -0.84 -2.95
N PRO A 48 -18.35 -0.63 -2.44
CA PRO A 48 -19.57 -1.13 -3.09
C PRO A 48 -19.71 -0.70 -4.56
N CYS A 49 -19.31 0.52 -4.89
CA CYS A 49 -19.33 1.02 -6.27
C CYS A 49 -18.37 0.24 -7.19
N TYR A 50 -17.20 -0.19 -6.68
CA TYR A 50 -16.24 -0.99 -7.45
C TYR A 50 -16.71 -2.44 -7.60
N ALA A 51 -17.35 -2.99 -6.56
CA ALA A 51 -17.94 -4.32 -6.61
C ALA A 51 -19.08 -4.39 -7.65
N ALA A 52 -20.01 -3.44 -7.59
CA ALA A 52 -21.11 -3.34 -8.56
C ALA A 52 -20.58 -3.13 -9.99
N LEU A 53 -19.55 -2.29 -10.16
CA LEU A 53 -18.94 -2.06 -11.47
C LEU A 53 -18.29 -3.33 -12.02
N LYS A 54 -17.52 -4.05 -11.20
CA LYS A 54 -16.86 -5.31 -11.60
C LYS A 54 -17.86 -6.41 -11.96
N GLN A 55 -19.01 -6.48 -11.29
CA GLN A 55 -20.08 -7.44 -11.61
C GLN A 55 -20.69 -7.17 -12.99
N ARG A 56 -20.90 -5.90 -13.34
CA ARG A 56 -21.50 -5.50 -14.63
C ARG A 56 -20.49 -5.50 -15.77
N ASN A 57 -19.23 -5.18 -15.45
CA ASN A 57 -18.13 -5.02 -16.38
C ASN A 57 -16.86 -5.66 -15.79
N PRO A 58 -16.66 -6.98 -15.98
CA PRO A 58 -15.52 -7.70 -15.42
C PRO A 58 -14.16 -7.17 -15.89
N ASP A 59 -14.06 -6.62 -17.10
CA ASP A 59 -12.80 -6.12 -17.63
C ASP A 59 -12.47 -4.70 -17.14
N LEU A 60 -13.44 -4.02 -16.53
CA LEU A 60 -13.33 -2.63 -16.05
C LEU A 60 -12.81 -1.68 -17.13
N THR A 61 -13.19 -1.95 -18.37
CA THR A 61 -12.92 -1.10 -19.53
C THR A 61 -14.20 -0.35 -19.87
N PRO A 62 -14.18 0.98 -20.07
CA PRO A 62 -15.36 1.74 -20.46
C PRO A 62 -16.07 1.06 -21.64
N LEU A 63 -17.39 0.86 -21.53
CA LEU A 63 -18.15 0.20 -22.60
C LEU A 63 -18.36 1.14 -23.79
N PRO A 64 -18.65 0.61 -24.99
CA PRO A 64 -18.99 1.44 -26.14
C PRO A 64 -20.16 2.39 -25.80
N GLY A 65 -19.99 3.69 -26.05
CA GLY A 65 -20.96 4.73 -25.70
C GLY A 65 -20.76 5.37 -24.32
N GLU A 66 -20.01 4.74 -23.42
CA GLU A 66 -19.61 5.32 -22.13
C GLU A 66 -18.31 6.14 -22.26
N GLU A 67 -17.71 6.16 -23.45
CA GLU A 67 -16.42 6.79 -23.68
C GLU A 67 -16.45 8.32 -23.50
N ALA A 68 -17.59 8.97 -23.71
CA ALA A 68 -17.71 10.41 -23.44
C ALA A 68 -17.83 10.73 -21.94
N ASN A 69 -18.13 9.74 -21.10
CA ASN A 69 -18.31 9.94 -19.66
C ASN A 69 -16.96 9.82 -18.93
N GLU A 70 -16.31 10.98 -18.70
CA GLU A 70 -15.03 11.03 -18.01
C GLU A 70 -15.06 10.47 -16.60
N ASP A 71 -16.13 10.70 -15.85
CA ASP A 71 -16.23 10.23 -14.47
C ASP A 71 -16.36 8.71 -14.40
N LEU A 72 -17.11 8.11 -15.32
CA LEU A 72 -17.18 6.67 -15.45
C LEU A 72 -15.85 6.06 -15.90
N LYS A 73 -15.13 6.71 -16.82
CA LYS A 73 -13.76 6.31 -17.18
C LYS A 73 -12.81 6.31 -15.98
N ARG A 74 -12.84 7.39 -15.19
CA ARG A 74 -12.04 7.52 -13.96
C ARG A 74 -12.43 6.44 -12.95
N LEU A 75 -13.72 6.17 -12.79
CA LEU A 75 -14.20 5.13 -11.88
C LEU A 75 -13.72 3.73 -12.31
N CYS A 76 -13.82 3.40 -13.60
CA CYS A 76 -13.28 2.17 -14.18
C CYS A 76 -11.78 2.04 -13.93
N PHE A 77 -11.01 3.11 -14.16
CA PHE A 77 -9.58 3.15 -13.91
C PHE A 77 -9.23 2.90 -12.44
N LEU A 78 -9.92 3.58 -11.51
CA LEU A 78 -9.69 3.43 -10.07
C LEU A 78 -10.07 2.03 -9.59
N ALA A 79 -11.21 1.51 -10.02
CA ALA A 79 -11.62 0.14 -9.71
C ALA A 79 -10.59 -0.88 -10.22
N LYS A 80 -10.07 -0.69 -11.43
CA LYS A 80 -9.06 -1.58 -12.01
C LYS A 80 -7.77 -1.55 -11.19
N ALA A 81 -7.28 -0.36 -10.86
CA ALA A 81 -6.10 -0.18 -10.01
C ALA A 81 -6.27 -0.84 -8.63
N PHE A 82 -7.46 -0.73 -8.03
CA PHE A 82 -7.79 -1.38 -6.76
C PHE A 82 -7.66 -2.90 -6.86
N TYR A 83 -8.34 -3.54 -7.82
CA TYR A 83 -8.27 -5.01 -7.93
C TYR A 83 -6.89 -5.52 -8.30
N GLU A 84 -6.15 -4.81 -9.17
CA GLU A 84 -4.76 -5.17 -9.48
C GLU A 84 -3.84 -5.09 -8.25
N MET A 85 -4.04 -4.09 -7.40
CA MET A 85 -3.28 -3.96 -6.14
C MET A 85 -3.60 -5.10 -5.18
N GLU A 86 -4.89 -5.38 -4.97
CA GLU A 86 -5.35 -6.48 -4.10
C GLU A 86 -4.87 -7.85 -4.60
N GLU A 87 -4.83 -8.08 -5.92
CA GLU A 87 -4.31 -9.33 -6.50
C GLU A 87 -2.78 -9.46 -6.31
N ARG A 88 -2.05 -8.34 -6.36
CA ARG A 88 -0.59 -8.32 -6.18
C ARG A 88 -0.18 -8.49 -4.71
N LEU A 89 -0.98 -8.01 -3.77
CA LEU A 89 -0.65 -8.03 -2.34
C LEU A 89 -0.18 -9.40 -1.81
N PRO A 90 -0.92 -10.52 -1.99
CA PRO A 90 -0.48 -11.81 -1.47
C PRO A 90 0.82 -12.29 -2.13
N LYS A 91 1.03 -11.98 -3.42
CA LYS A 91 2.27 -12.31 -4.15
C LYS A 91 3.45 -11.54 -3.54
N THR A 92 3.27 -10.26 -3.23
CA THR A 92 4.28 -9.44 -2.56
C THR A 92 4.59 -9.96 -1.15
N GLN A 93 3.58 -10.31 -0.37
CA GLN A 93 3.78 -10.87 0.98
C GLN A 93 4.51 -12.22 0.96
N ALA A 94 4.17 -13.10 0.01
CA ALA A 94 4.84 -14.38 -0.17
C ALA A 94 6.31 -14.19 -0.54
N TRP A 95 6.61 -13.30 -1.48
CA TRP A 95 7.98 -12.96 -1.86
C TRP A 95 8.79 -12.39 -0.69
N VAL A 96 8.23 -11.44 0.08
CA VAL A 96 8.88 -10.88 1.27
C VAL A 96 9.17 -11.96 2.30
N ARG A 97 8.22 -12.88 2.57
CA ARG A 97 8.45 -14.00 3.50
C ARG A 97 9.59 -14.90 3.02
N ALA A 98 9.60 -15.27 1.74
CA ALA A 98 10.64 -16.11 1.17
C ALA A 98 12.04 -15.48 1.26
N GLU A 99 12.17 -14.19 0.94
CA GLU A 99 13.45 -13.47 1.06
C GLU A 99 13.90 -13.37 2.52
N MET A 100 12.98 -13.07 3.45
CA MET A 100 13.28 -13.01 4.88
C MET A 100 13.72 -14.37 5.44
N GLU A 101 13.12 -15.48 4.99
CA GLU A 101 13.51 -16.83 5.39
C GLU A 101 14.87 -17.23 4.82
N ALA A 102 15.14 -16.92 3.55
CA ALA A 102 16.36 -17.32 2.86
C ALA A 102 17.59 -16.49 3.25
N LYS A 103 17.43 -15.16 3.42
CA LYS A 103 18.54 -14.22 3.58
C LYS A 103 18.52 -13.44 4.89
N GLY A 104 17.38 -13.41 5.60
CA GLY A 104 17.17 -12.54 6.77
C GLY A 104 16.92 -11.07 6.43
N TYR A 105 16.83 -10.72 5.15
CA TYR A 105 16.52 -9.38 4.65
C TYR A 105 15.83 -9.47 3.28
N VAL A 106 15.18 -8.38 2.86
CA VAL A 106 14.60 -8.25 1.52
C VAL A 106 15.49 -7.37 0.66
N GLU A 107 16.00 -7.91 -0.44
CA GLU A 107 16.75 -7.15 -1.44
C GLU A 107 15.80 -6.50 -2.45
N VAL A 108 16.03 -5.23 -2.78
CA VAL A 108 15.24 -4.50 -3.77
C VAL A 108 16.12 -3.99 -4.90
N SER A 109 15.56 -3.83 -6.09
CA SER A 109 16.29 -3.26 -7.22
C SER A 109 16.40 -1.74 -7.12
N ASP A 110 17.40 -1.17 -7.80
CA ASP A 110 17.55 0.28 -7.96
C ASP A 110 16.29 0.91 -8.58
N GLU A 111 15.65 0.19 -9.51
CA GLU A 111 14.41 0.64 -10.16
C GLU A 111 13.25 0.70 -9.16
N TRP A 112 13.16 -0.25 -8.24
CA TRP A 112 12.17 -0.20 -7.16
C TRP A 112 12.41 1.03 -6.27
N MET A 113 13.67 1.31 -5.91
CA MET A 113 14.04 2.47 -5.09
C MET A 113 13.71 3.78 -5.79
N LYS A 114 14.05 3.91 -7.07
CA LYS A 114 13.72 5.08 -7.90
C LYS A 114 12.21 5.27 -8.00
N ARG A 115 11.46 4.21 -8.28
CA ARG A 115 9.99 4.27 -8.37
C ARG A 115 9.37 4.66 -7.03
N LYS A 116 9.85 4.09 -5.92
CA LYS A 116 9.38 4.45 -4.58
C LYS A 116 9.65 5.92 -4.26
N ALA A 117 10.85 6.41 -4.55
CA ALA A 117 11.19 7.83 -4.36
C ALA A 117 10.30 8.75 -5.21
N ALA A 118 10.06 8.40 -6.47
CA ALA A 118 9.17 9.16 -7.36
C ALA A 118 7.72 9.19 -6.85
N VAL A 119 7.20 8.07 -6.33
CA VAL A 119 5.86 8.00 -5.75
C VAL A 119 5.77 8.86 -4.48
N HIS A 120 6.75 8.77 -3.58
CA HIS A 120 6.78 9.62 -2.39
C HIS A 120 6.82 11.11 -2.74
N ALA A 121 7.70 11.51 -3.67
CA ALA A 121 7.77 12.89 -4.12
C ALA A 121 6.45 13.39 -4.75
N LEU A 122 5.74 12.52 -5.48
CA LEU A 122 4.43 12.85 -6.02
C LEU A 122 3.39 13.02 -4.91
N LEU A 123 3.36 12.12 -3.93
CA LEU A 123 2.44 12.20 -2.79
C LEU A 123 2.70 13.47 -1.98
N ASP A 124 3.95 13.76 -1.63
CA ASP A 124 4.32 14.97 -0.87
C ASP A 124 3.89 16.25 -1.60
N ARG A 125 3.94 16.25 -2.95
CA ARG A 125 3.52 17.37 -3.79
C ARG A 125 2.01 17.53 -3.91
N GLU A 126 1.27 16.43 -4.04
CA GLU A 126 -0.17 16.47 -4.36
C GLU A 126 -1.07 16.31 -3.14
N TRP A 127 -0.65 15.58 -2.11
CA TRP A 127 -1.45 15.29 -0.93
C TRP A 127 -1.99 16.55 -0.22
N PRO A 128 -1.19 17.62 0.00
CA PRO A 128 -1.71 18.85 0.62
C PRO A 128 -2.84 19.50 -0.19
N LYS A 129 -2.76 19.43 -1.53
CA LYS A 129 -3.80 19.99 -2.41
C LYS A 129 -5.07 19.16 -2.34
N ILE A 130 -4.94 17.84 -2.29
CA ILE A 130 -6.07 16.92 -2.13
C ILE A 130 -6.74 17.19 -0.77
N GLN A 131 -5.95 17.31 0.29
CA GLN A 131 -6.45 17.58 1.63
C GLN A 131 -7.20 18.92 1.69
N ALA A 132 -6.64 20.00 1.15
CA ALA A 132 -7.31 21.30 1.12
C ALA A 132 -8.66 21.26 0.37
N LYS A 133 -8.74 20.49 -0.73
CA LYS A 133 -10.00 20.31 -1.46
C LYS A 133 -11.03 19.54 -0.64
N LEU A 134 -10.62 18.49 0.06
CA LEU A 134 -11.51 17.71 0.93
C LEU A 134 -12.03 18.57 2.09
N GLU A 135 -11.15 19.34 2.73
CA GLU A 135 -11.52 20.27 3.80
C GLU A 135 -12.50 21.34 3.31
N ALA A 136 -12.30 21.89 2.11
CA ALA A 136 -13.20 22.87 1.52
C ALA A 136 -14.60 22.28 1.23
N ILE A 137 -14.69 21.03 0.78
CA ILE A 137 -15.97 20.34 0.59
C ILE A 137 -16.69 20.20 1.93
N VAL A 138 -16.00 19.70 2.97
CA VAL A 138 -16.58 19.52 4.31
C VAL A 138 -17.03 20.86 4.93
N LEU A 139 -16.26 21.93 4.73
CA LEU A 139 -16.62 23.25 5.25
C LEU A 139 -17.85 23.83 4.53
N LYS A 140 -17.97 23.59 3.22
CA LYS A 140 -19.12 24.00 2.43
C LYS A 140 -20.40 23.28 2.88
N ASP A 141 -20.31 21.96 3.07
CA ASP A 141 -21.46 21.16 3.52
C ASP A 141 -21.96 21.62 4.90
N LYS A 142 -21.04 21.99 5.81
CA LYS A 142 -21.41 22.55 7.13
C LYS A 142 -22.04 23.94 7.07
N ALA A 143 -21.56 24.80 6.16
CA ALA A 143 -22.10 26.15 6.01
C ALA A 143 -23.53 26.14 5.43
N GLU A 144 -23.80 25.22 4.51
CA GLU A 144 -25.13 25.01 3.93
C GLU A 144 -26.12 24.41 4.97
N GLU A 145 -25.65 23.54 5.87
CA GLU A 145 -26.46 23.00 6.98
C GLU A 145 -26.88 24.08 8.00
N THR A 146 -25.99 25.04 8.32
CA THR A 146 -26.32 26.16 9.21
C THR A 146 -27.25 27.21 8.60
N ALA A 147 -27.27 27.35 7.27
CA ALA A 147 -28.13 28.32 6.59
C ALA A 147 -29.60 27.84 6.47
N GLN A 148 -29.85 26.55 6.66
CA GLN A 148 -31.18 25.94 6.55
C GLN A 148 -31.93 25.87 7.90
N GLY A 149 -31.28 26.22 9.02
CA GLY A 149 -31.81 26.09 10.39
C GLY A 149 -32.39 27.37 11.02
N ASP A 150 -32.24 28.53 10.38
CA ASP A 150 -32.63 29.85 10.93
C ASP A 150 -33.88 30.44 10.25
N ALA A 151 -34.86 29.60 9.89
CA ALA A 151 -36.14 30.04 9.37
C ALA A 151 -37.26 29.14 9.88
N ASP A 152 -37.67 29.31 11.14
CA ASP A 152 -39.04 29.11 11.64
C ASP A 152 -39.07 29.35 13.16
N GLU A 153 -39.03 30.61 13.60
CA GLU A 153 -39.51 30.97 14.94
C GLU A 153 -39.98 32.43 14.97
N ASP A 154 -41.18 32.68 14.43
CA ASP A 154 -41.97 33.89 14.72
C ASP A 154 -43.47 33.56 14.53
N TYR A 155 -44.08 32.98 15.57
CA TYR A 155 -45.54 33.03 15.74
C TYR A 155 -45.85 34.11 16.79
N TYR A 156 -46.23 35.29 16.31
CA TYR A 156 -46.95 36.29 17.11
C TYR A 156 -48.31 35.70 17.51
N ILE A 157 -48.52 35.50 18.81
CA ILE A 157 -49.86 35.34 19.38
C ILE A 157 -50.30 36.74 19.82
N GLU A 158 -51.14 37.38 19.01
CA GLU A 158 -51.98 38.49 19.48
C GLU A 158 -53.10 37.85 20.31
N GLU A 159 -53.04 37.98 21.64
CA GLU A 159 -54.23 37.82 22.47
C GLU A 159 -55.00 39.15 22.46
N GLU A 160 -56.06 39.21 21.65
CA GLU A 160 -57.11 40.22 21.74
C GLU A 160 -57.81 40.10 23.10
N GLU A 161 -57.95 41.23 23.78
CA GLU A 161 -58.80 41.44 24.95
C GLU A 161 -60.29 41.24 24.58
N GLU A 162 -61.01 40.46 25.38
CA GLU A 162 -62.42 40.76 25.73
C GLU A 162 -62.79 40.23 27.13
#